data_AF-A0A1X2HJ69-F1
#
_entry.id   AF-A0A1X2HJ69-F1
#
_cell.length_a   1.000
_cell.length_b   1.000
_cell.length_c   1.000
_cell.angle_alpha   90.00
_cell.angle_beta   90.00
_cell.angle_gamma   90.00
#
_symmetry.space_group_name_H-M   'P 1'
#
loop_
_entity.id
_entity.type
_entity.pdbx_description
1 polymer ?
#
loop_
_entity_poly.entity_id
_entity_poly.type
_entity_poly.pdbx_seq_one_letter_code
_entity_poly.pdbx_strand_id
1 'polypeptide(L)'
;MFHFGHAKALEQAKTAFSDVYLLVGVCNDVETHKRKGKTVMNEEERYESVRHCRWVDQVIQDAPWIVTQEFIDEHKIDYVAHDAEPYQSTEYGDVYAFVKEQGKFLPTQRTDGISTSDLITRIVRDYDSYLRRNLERGVSAKDLNISFLKEREIKTKNSIDVLRKQIKTAVLDQLETWESQSHDFIRGFAGMFGAETVIERFLRKRKLGIKSATASDASSSSSSSSASPSVSDTEDRHSH
;
A
#
# COMPACT_ATOMS: atom_id res chain seq x y z
N MET A 1 -17.98 0.95 -6.63
CA MET A 1 -18.55 2.03 -5.80
C MET A 1 -18.07 3.35 -6.38
N PHE A 2 -18.98 4.22 -6.83
CA PHE A 2 -18.59 5.51 -7.36
C PHE A 2 -17.99 6.39 -6.25
N HIS A 3 -16.94 7.16 -6.55
CA HIS A 3 -16.19 7.94 -5.56
C HIS A 3 -15.45 9.09 -6.23
N PHE A 4 -14.88 10.02 -5.46
CA PHE A 4 -14.26 11.23 -6.00
C PHE A 4 -13.10 10.97 -6.96
N GLY A 5 -12.36 9.86 -6.81
CA GLY A 5 -11.36 9.45 -7.80
C GLY A 5 -11.93 9.22 -9.21
N HIS A 6 -13.15 8.67 -9.33
CA HIS A 6 -13.84 8.54 -10.62
C HIS A 6 -14.28 9.91 -11.12
N ALA A 7 -14.88 10.74 -10.27
CA ALA A 7 -15.32 12.09 -10.65
C ALA A 7 -14.17 12.96 -11.16
N LYS A 8 -12.98 12.88 -10.55
CA LYS A 8 -11.76 13.59 -11.02
C LYS A 8 -11.21 13.05 -12.34
N ALA A 9 -11.36 11.76 -12.62
CA ALA A 9 -10.99 11.21 -13.93
C ALA A 9 -11.95 11.71 -15.03
N LEU A 10 -13.24 11.78 -14.72
CA LEU A 10 -14.25 12.32 -15.61
C LEU A 10 -14.09 13.84 -15.82
N GLU A 11 -13.69 14.58 -14.78
CA GLU A 11 -13.31 15.99 -14.87
C GLU A 11 -12.20 16.20 -15.90
N GLN A 12 -11.10 15.43 -15.79
CA GLN A 12 -9.98 15.50 -16.72
C GLN A 12 -10.42 15.25 -18.17
N ALA A 13 -11.31 14.28 -18.40
CA ALA A 13 -11.85 14.01 -19.72
C ALA A 13 -12.73 15.16 -20.23
N LYS A 14 -13.62 15.70 -19.38
CA LYS A 14 -14.52 16.81 -19.73
C LYS A 14 -13.79 18.12 -20.02
N THR A 15 -12.65 18.35 -19.39
CA THR A 15 -11.87 19.59 -19.55
C THR A 15 -10.68 19.45 -20.51
N ALA A 16 -10.55 18.32 -21.21
CA ALA A 16 -9.41 18.06 -22.09
C ALA A 16 -9.37 18.98 -23.32
N PHE A 17 -10.54 19.44 -23.77
CA PHE A 17 -10.69 20.36 -24.90
C PHE A 17 -11.64 21.50 -24.54
N SER A 18 -11.73 22.52 -25.39
CA SER A 18 -12.58 23.70 -25.16
C SER A 18 -14.08 23.40 -25.18
N ASP A 19 -14.49 22.41 -25.98
CA ASP A 19 -15.87 21.95 -26.07
C ASP A 19 -15.85 20.42 -26.12
N VAL A 20 -16.48 19.79 -25.14
CA VAL A 20 -16.46 18.33 -24.95
C VAL A 20 -17.86 17.88 -24.57
N TYR A 21 -18.38 16.88 -25.28
CA TYR A 21 -19.54 16.12 -24.87
C TYR A 21 -19.08 14.76 -24.33
N LEU A 22 -19.14 14.57 -23.02
CA LEU A 22 -18.60 13.42 -22.33
C LEU A 22 -19.65 12.30 -22.22
N LEU A 23 -19.46 11.30 -23.06
CA LEU A 23 -20.09 9.99 -22.96
C LEU A 23 -19.35 9.14 -21.92
N VAL A 24 -20.08 8.55 -20.96
CA VAL A 24 -19.50 7.60 -20.00
C VAL A 24 -20.15 6.23 -20.15
N GLY A 25 -19.37 5.28 -20.67
CA GLY A 25 -19.75 3.88 -20.74
C GLY A 25 -19.62 3.19 -19.38
N VAL A 26 -20.66 2.48 -18.97
CA VAL A 26 -20.66 1.66 -17.75
C VAL A 26 -20.99 0.21 -18.12
N CYS A 27 -20.06 -0.72 -17.86
CA CYS A 27 -20.27 -2.14 -18.16
C CYS A 27 -21.36 -2.76 -17.28
N ASN A 28 -22.09 -3.74 -17.82
CA ASN A 28 -23.07 -4.53 -17.08
C ASN A 28 -22.41 -5.41 -15.99
N ASP A 29 -23.20 -5.94 -15.06
CA ASP A 29 -22.71 -6.79 -13.97
C ASP A 29 -22.19 -8.15 -14.48
N VAL A 30 -22.80 -8.72 -15.52
CA VAL A 30 -22.43 -10.03 -16.09
C VAL A 30 -20.97 -10.03 -16.59
N GLU A 31 -20.63 -9.07 -17.46
CA GLU A 31 -19.29 -8.89 -18.00
C GLU A 31 -18.29 -8.47 -16.92
N THR A 32 -18.71 -7.60 -16.00
CA THR A 32 -17.85 -7.16 -14.89
C THR A 32 -17.47 -8.33 -13.98
N HIS A 33 -18.43 -9.19 -13.63
CA HIS A 33 -18.19 -10.37 -12.79
C HIS A 33 -17.33 -11.41 -13.50
N LYS A 34 -17.53 -11.59 -14.81
CA LYS A 34 -16.76 -12.52 -15.64
C LYS A 34 -15.28 -12.14 -15.74
N ARG A 35 -14.97 -10.85 -15.88
CA ARG A 35 -13.61 -10.39 -16.26
C ARG A 35 -12.83 -9.70 -15.14
N LYS A 36 -13.49 -9.16 -14.10
CA LYS A 36 -12.84 -8.38 -13.03
C LYS A 36 -13.19 -8.83 -11.63
N GLY A 37 -14.46 -9.22 -11.42
CA GLY A 37 -14.93 -9.74 -10.15
C GLY A 37 -16.22 -9.07 -9.67
N LYS A 38 -16.59 -9.37 -8.42
CA LYS A 38 -17.88 -8.97 -7.85
C LYS A 38 -17.99 -7.45 -7.66
N THR A 39 -19.17 -6.93 -7.92
CA THR A 39 -19.57 -5.55 -7.65
C THR A 39 -20.33 -5.47 -6.33
N VAL A 40 -20.10 -4.39 -5.57
CA VAL A 40 -20.89 -4.09 -4.35
C VAL A 40 -22.22 -3.42 -4.72
N MET A 41 -22.18 -2.53 -5.70
CA MET A 41 -23.36 -1.86 -6.26
C MET A 41 -23.76 -2.59 -7.54
N ASN A 42 -25.05 -2.84 -7.71
CA ASN A 42 -25.56 -3.43 -8.95
C ASN A 42 -25.42 -2.45 -10.13
N GLU A 43 -25.61 -2.94 -11.35
CA GLU A 43 -25.46 -2.12 -12.55
C GLU A 43 -26.35 -0.88 -12.60
N GLU A 44 -27.62 -0.97 -12.20
CA GLU A 44 -28.54 0.18 -12.15
C GLU A 44 -28.07 1.26 -11.19
N GLU A 45 -27.65 0.86 -9.98
CA GLU A 45 -27.08 1.78 -8.99
C GLU A 45 -25.80 2.46 -9.53
N ARG A 46 -24.99 1.75 -10.32
CA ARG A 46 -23.80 2.31 -10.95
C ARG A 46 -24.16 3.26 -12.09
N TYR A 47 -25.15 2.94 -12.92
CA TYR A 47 -25.66 3.82 -13.96
C TYR A 47 -26.13 5.15 -13.36
N GLU A 48 -27.00 5.09 -12.35
CA GLU A 48 -27.52 6.29 -11.68
C GLU A 48 -26.44 7.07 -10.94
N SER A 49 -25.48 6.39 -10.30
CA SER A 49 -24.34 7.07 -9.66
C SER A 49 -23.53 7.92 -10.64
N VAL A 50 -23.34 7.44 -11.87
CA VAL A 50 -22.58 8.16 -12.90
C VAL A 50 -23.44 9.29 -13.51
N ARG A 51 -24.75 9.09 -13.70
CA ARG A 51 -25.66 10.13 -14.20
C ARG A 51 -25.67 11.40 -13.33
N HIS A 52 -25.46 11.24 -12.03
CA HIS A 52 -25.39 12.38 -11.10
C HIS A 52 -24.01 13.03 -10.98
N CYS A 53 -23.02 12.57 -11.75
CA CYS A 53 -21.72 13.21 -11.78
C CYS A 53 -21.77 14.50 -12.62
N ARG A 54 -21.34 15.63 -12.03
CA ARG A 54 -21.32 16.96 -12.65
C ARG A 54 -20.72 17.00 -14.06
N TRP A 55 -19.72 16.16 -14.32
CA TRP A 55 -18.93 16.21 -15.56
C TRP A 55 -19.53 15.42 -16.71
N VAL A 56 -20.54 14.59 -16.43
CA VAL A 56 -21.12 13.63 -17.38
C VAL A 56 -22.29 14.26 -18.11
N ASP A 57 -22.27 14.20 -19.44
CA ASP A 57 -23.41 14.64 -20.26
C ASP A 57 -24.36 13.49 -20.54
N GLN A 58 -23.83 12.29 -20.80
CA GLN A 58 -24.64 11.11 -21.09
C GLN A 58 -23.96 9.82 -20.62
N VAL A 59 -24.78 8.92 -20.08
CA VAL A 59 -24.37 7.57 -19.68
C VAL A 59 -24.80 6.57 -20.73
N ILE A 60 -23.85 5.73 -21.16
CA ILE A 60 -24.11 4.56 -22.00
C ILE A 60 -24.13 3.33 -21.08
N GLN A 61 -25.30 2.75 -20.92
CA GLN A 61 -25.49 1.50 -20.19
C GLN A 61 -25.00 0.32 -21.03
N ASP A 62 -24.68 -0.79 -20.38
CA ASP A 62 -24.19 -2.00 -21.04
C ASP A 62 -23.00 -1.76 -21.98
N ALA A 63 -22.06 -0.91 -21.54
CA ALA A 63 -20.91 -0.59 -22.36
C ALA A 63 -19.99 -1.82 -22.56
N PRO A 64 -19.44 -2.02 -23.77
CA PRO A 64 -18.63 -3.18 -24.07
C PRO A 64 -17.32 -3.16 -23.28
N TRP A 65 -16.84 -4.34 -22.90
CA TRP A 65 -15.55 -4.45 -22.20
C TRP A 65 -14.36 -4.04 -23.07
N ILE A 66 -14.47 -4.29 -24.38
CA ILE A 66 -13.47 -3.94 -25.39
C ILE A 66 -14.16 -2.99 -26.35
N VAL A 67 -13.60 -1.81 -26.51
CA VAL A 67 -14.10 -0.80 -27.45
C VAL A 67 -13.81 -1.28 -28.87
N THR A 68 -14.85 -1.41 -29.69
CA THR A 68 -14.73 -1.80 -31.10
C THR A 68 -14.93 -0.60 -32.02
N GLN A 69 -14.59 -0.74 -33.31
CA GLN A 69 -14.80 0.32 -34.29
C GLN A 69 -16.30 0.64 -34.45
N GLU A 70 -17.15 -0.38 -34.42
CA GLU A 70 -18.59 -0.24 -34.54
C GLU A 70 -19.16 0.61 -33.40
N PHE A 71 -18.69 0.39 -32.16
CA PHE A 71 -19.10 1.19 -31.01
C PHE A 71 -18.64 2.65 -31.11
N ILE A 72 -17.41 2.86 -31.61
CA ILE A 72 -16.86 4.21 -31.86
C ILE A 72 -17.72 4.93 -32.92
N ASP A 73 -18.07 4.26 -34.01
CA ASP A 73 -18.80 4.85 -35.12
C ASP A 73 -20.27 5.12 -34.74
N GLU A 74 -20.92 4.18 -34.04
CA GLU A 74 -22.30 4.31 -33.55
C GLU A 74 -22.47 5.53 -32.65
N HIS A 75 -21.56 5.70 -31.69
CA HIS A 75 -21.62 6.80 -30.73
C HIS A 75 -20.84 8.05 -31.17
N LYS A 76 -20.22 8.04 -32.36
CA LYS A 76 -19.40 9.12 -32.91
C LYS A 76 -18.31 9.59 -31.95
N ILE A 77 -17.54 8.62 -31.42
CA ILE A 77 -16.51 8.88 -30.42
C ILE A 77 -15.23 9.38 -31.08
N ASP A 78 -14.80 10.58 -30.72
CA ASP A 78 -13.54 11.16 -31.20
C ASP A 78 -12.33 10.63 -30.42
N TYR A 79 -12.43 10.60 -29.08
CA TYR A 79 -11.38 10.16 -28.17
C TYR A 79 -11.93 9.24 -27.07
N VAL A 80 -11.13 8.28 -26.63
CA VAL A 80 -11.42 7.42 -25.47
C VAL A 80 -10.49 7.79 -24.33
N ALA A 81 -11.07 8.18 -23.19
CA ALA A 81 -10.33 8.60 -22.01
C ALA A 81 -10.24 7.49 -20.95
N HIS A 82 -9.03 7.12 -20.53
CA HIS A 82 -8.78 6.19 -19.42
C HIS A 82 -7.38 6.43 -18.82
N ASP A 83 -7.05 5.83 -17.68
CA ASP A 83 -5.66 5.85 -17.18
C ASP A 83 -4.70 5.21 -18.19
N ALA A 84 -3.44 5.69 -18.20
CA ALA A 84 -2.44 5.31 -19.21
C ALA A 84 -1.90 3.88 -19.04
N GLU A 85 -2.14 3.25 -17.89
CA GLU A 85 -1.64 1.90 -17.61
C GLU A 85 -2.29 0.88 -18.55
N PRO A 86 -1.53 -0.11 -19.08
CA PRO A 86 -2.11 -1.17 -19.88
C PRO A 86 -3.18 -1.93 -19.10
N TYR A 87 -4.40 -1.96 -19.63
CA TYR A 87 -5.50 -2.64 -18.96
C TYR A 87 -5.57 -4.09 -19.45
N GLN A 88 -4.84 -4.95 -18.74
CA GLN A 88 -4.74 -6.37 -19.05
C GLN A 88 -6.06 -7.08 -18.83
N SER A 89 -6.42 -7.94 -19.78
CA SER A 89 -7.51 -8.91 -19.66
C SER A 89 -6.98 -10.30 -19.98
N THR A 90 -7.73 -11.35 -19.64
CA THR A 90 -7.34 -12.74 -19.92
C THR A 90 -7.08 -13.02 -21.41
N GLU A 91 -7.72 -12.25 -22.29
CA GLU A 91 -7.69 -12.45 -23.74
C GLU A 91 -6.79 -11.42 -24.46
N TYR A 92 -6.53 -10.27 -23.84
CA TYR A 92 -5.81 -9.14 -24.46
C TYR A 92 -4.80 -8.53 -23.49
N GLY A 93 -3.60 -8.24 -24.00
CA GLY A 93 -2.55 -7.56 -23.22
C GLY A 93 -2.92 -6.13 -22.81
N ASP A 94 -3.68 -5.41 -23.64
CA ASP A 94 -4.26 -4.12 -23.32
C ASP A 94 -5.56 -3.94 -24.11
N VAL A 95 -6.70 -3.82 -23.43
CA VAL A 95 -8.00 -3.66 -24.10
C VAL A 95 -8.13 -2.33 -24.84
N TYR A 96 -7.26 -1.36 -24.55
CA TYR A 96 -7.21 -0.06 -25.23
C TYR A 96 -6.15 0.01 -26.35
N ALA A 97 -5.41 -1.08 -26.61
CA ALA A 97 -4.35 -1.09 -27.62
C ALA A 97 -4.83 -0.59 -28.99
N PHE A 98 -6.01 -1.07 -29.41
CA PHE A 98 -6.67 -0.68 -30.65
C PHE A 98 -6.88 0.84 -30.74
N VAL A 99 -7.36 1.46 -29.67
CA VAL A 99 -7.63 2.91 -29.64
C VAL A 99 -6.34 3.73 -29.54
N LYS A 100 -5.33 3.19 -28.83
CA LYS A 100 -3.99 3.79 -28.74
C LYS A 100 -3.29 3.81 -30.10
N GLU A 101 -3.38 2.72 -30.86
CA GLU A 101 -2.79 2.61 -32.20
C GLU A 101 -3.40 3.62 -33.19
N GLN A 102 -4.70 3.92 -33.06
CA GLN A 102 -5.37 4.95 -33.85
C GLN A 102 -5.03 6.39 -33.44
N GLY A 103 -4.29 6.60 -32.35
CA GLY A 103 -4.02 7.94 -31.81
C GLY A 103 -5.25 8.61 -31.18
N LYS A 104 -6.30 7.84 -30.88
CA LYS A 104 -7.56 8.32 -30.29
C LYS A 104 -7.64 8.13 -28.77
N PHE A 105 -6.55 7.71 -28.14
CA PHE A 105 -6.51 7.48 -26.69
C PHE A 105 -6.09 8.75 -25.94
N LEU A 106 -6.90 9.15 -24.96
CA LEU A 106 -6.66 10.30 -24.09
C LEU A 106 -6.29 9.83 -22.68
N PRO A 107 -5.01 9.87 -22.28
CA PRO A 107 -4.59 9.40 -20.96
C PRO A 107 -5.06 10.35 -19.85
N THR A 108 -5.66 9.79 -18.80
CA THR A 108 -6.01 10.49 -17.56
C THR A 108 -5.14 10.02 -16.40
N GLN A 109 -5.12 10.80 -15.33
CA GLN A 109 -4.36 10.50 -14.12
C GLN A 109 -5.26 9.95 -13.03
N ARG A 110 -4.79 8.88 -12.39
CA ARG A 110 -5.45 8.30 -11.22
C ARG A 110 -5.34 9.24 -10.03
N THR A 111 -6.33 9.20 -9.15
CA THR A 111 -6.28 9.95 -7.89
C THR A 111 -5.73 9.05 -6.78
N ASP A 112 -4.62 9.44 -6.18
CA ASP A 112 -4.00 8.70 -5.09
C ASP A 112 -4.85 8.71 -3.81
N GLY A 113 -4.71 7.66 -3.00
CA GLY A 113 -5.36 7.56 -1.69
C GLY A 113 -6.86 7.23 -1.71
N ILE A 114 -7.43 6.94 -2.89
CA ILE A 114 -8.81 6.47 -3.02
C ILE A 114 -8.96 5.39 -4.08
N SER A 115 -9.65 4.30 -3.73
CA SER A 115 -10.14 3.31 -4.69
C SER A 115 -11.33 2.55 -4.11
N THR A 116 -12.11 1.87 -4.96
CA THR A 116 -13.17 0.98 -4.49
C THR A 116 -12.60 -0.11 -3.57
N SER A 117 -11.45 -0.68 -3.89
CA SER A 117 -10.79 -1.71 -3.07
C SER A 117 -10.34 -1.17 -1.71
N ASP A 118 -9.80 0.04 -1.66
CA ASP A 118 -9.41 0.69 -0.42
C ASP A 118 -10.62 1.00 0.47
N LEU A 119 -11.70 1.53 -0.10
CA LEU A 119 -12.95 1.73 0.63
C LEU A 119 -13.51 0.41 1.21
N ILE A 120 -13.53 -0.67 0.41
CA ILE A 120 -13.94 -2.00 0.89
C ILE A 120 -13.01 -2.47 2.02
N THR A 121 -11.69 -2.28 1.87
CA THR A 121 -10.70 -2.70 2.86
C THR A 121 -10.89 -1.99 4.20
N ARG A 122 -11.21 -0.69 4.17
CA ARG A 122 -11.53 0.10 5.38
C ARG A 122 -12.76 -0.46 6.08
N ILE A 123 -13.85 -0.67 5.33
CA ILE A 123 -15.11 -1.23 5.87
C ILE A 123 -14.86 -2.61 6.50
N VAL A 124 -14.14 -3.50 5.81
CA VAL A 124 -13.85 -4.85 6.30
C VAL A 124 -12.97 -4.82 7.56
N ARG A 125 -11.96 -3.94 7.60
CA ARG A 125 -11.07 -3.78 8.77
C ARG A 125 -11.83 -3.28 9.99
N ASP A 126 -12.70 -2.30 9.80
CA ASP A 126 -13.52 -1.73 10.88
C ASP A 126 -14.55 -2.74 11.36
N TYR A 127 -15.13 -3.53 10.45
CA TYR A 127 -16.04 -4.62 10.79
C TYR A 127 -15.33 -5.74 11.58
N ASP A 128 -14.13 -6.19 11.18
CA ASP A 128 -13.37 -7.20 11.95
C ASP A 128 -13.03 -6.69 13.36
N SER A 129 -12.66 -5.41 13.46
CA SER A 129 -12.38 -4.76 14.75
C SER A 129 -13.63 -4.66 15.63
N TYR A 130 -14.77 -4.31 15.04
CA TYR A 130 -16.07 -4.27 15.70
C TYR A 130 -16.46 -5.66 16.23
N LEU A 131 -16.33 -6.71 15.40
CA LEU A 131 -16.65 -8.07 15.79
C LEU A 131 -15.81 -8.55 16.97
N ARG A 132 -14.48 -8.38 16.92
CA ARG A 132 -13.59 -8.80 18.02
C ARG A 132 -13.95 -8.14 19.34
N ARG A 133 -14.16 -6.82 19.34
CA ARG A 133 -14.53 -6.07 20.56
C ARG A 133 -15.86 -6.51 21.16
N ASN A 134 -16.87 -6.81 20.32
CA ASN A 134 -18.17 -7.25 20.81
C ASN A 134 -18.14 -8.70 21.32
N LEU A 135 -17.39 -9.58 20.66
CA LEU A 135 -17.18 -10.94 21.15
C LEU A 135 -16.42 -10.98 22.48
N GLU A 136 -15.40 -10.12 22.65
CA GLU A 136 -14.70 -9.96 23.94
C GLU A 136 -15.61 -9.44 25.06
N ARG A 137 -16.62 -8.64 24.72
CA ARG A 137 -17.65 -8.16 25.66
C ARG A 137 -18.75 -9.19 25.96
N GLY A 138 -18.69 -10.37 25.35
CA GLY A 138 -19.65 -11.45 25.57
C GLY A 138 -20.93 -11.36 24.73
N VAL A 139 -20.99 -10.48 23.71
CA VAL A 139 -22.11 -10.48 22.76
C VAL A 139 -22.08 -11.78 21.96
N SER A 140 -23.23 -12.42 21.78
CA SER A 140 -23.28 -13.70 21.10
C SER A 140 -23.05 -13.56 19.59
N ALA A 141 -22.42 -14.56 18.99
CA ALA A 141 -22.21 -14.63 17.54
C ALA A 141 -23.51 -14.60 16.73
N LYS A 142 -24.63 -15.09 17.31
CA LYS A 142 -25.95 -15.03 16.67
C LYS A 142 -26.46 -13.60 16.55
N ASP A 143 -26.23 -12.78 17.58
CA ASP A 143 -26.67 -11.37 17.60
C ASP A 143 -25.83 -10.50 16.64
N LEU A 144 -24.58 -10.91 16.38
CA LEU A 144 -23.69 -10.26 15.42
C LEU A 144 -23.83 -10.79 13.99
N ASN A 145 -24.79 -11.71 13.74
CA ASN A 145 -25.03 -12.35 12.44
C ASN A 145 -23.75 -12.93 11.80
N ILE A 146 -22.85 -13.49 12.62
CA ILE A 146 -21.62 -14.13 12.14
C ILE A 146 -21.78 -15.64 12.06
N SER A 147 -21.17 -16.25 11.05
CA SER A 147 -21.17 -17.71 10.92
C SER A 147 -20.33 -18.34 12.05
N PHE A 148 -20.70 -19.56 12.43
CA PHE A 148 -19.97 -20.34 13.45
C PHE A 148 -18.48 -20.52 13.13
N LEU A 149 -18.13 -20.63 11.85
CA LEU A 149 -16.74 -20.73 11.41
C LEU A 149 -15.96 -19.43 11.68
N LYS A 150 -16.61 -18.28 11.45
CA LYS A 150 -15.99 -16.98 11.71
C LYS A 150 -15.77 -16.76 13.20
N GLU A 151 -16.72 -17.16 14.04
CA GLU A 151 -16.56 -17.14 15.50
C GLU A 151 -15.35 -17.98 15.95
N ARG A 152 -15.22 -19.21 15.44
CA ARG A 152 -14.07 -20.07 15.72
C ARG A 152 -12.75 -19.49 15.22
N GLU A 153 -12.74 -18.91 14.03
CA GLU A 153 -11.55 -18.25 13.48
C GLU A 153 -11.08 -17.12 14.40
N ILE A 154 -12.01 -16.27 14.86
CA ILE A 154 -11.71 -15.14 15.75
C ILE A 154 -11.18 -15.64 17.10
N LYS A 155 -11.83 -16.64 17.72
CA LYS A 155 -11.37 -17.23 18.98
C LYS A 155 -9.96 -17.82 18.85
N THR A 156 -9.69 -18.55 17.76
CA THR A 156 -8.37 -19.15 17.51
C THR A 156 -7.30 -18.08 17.31
N LYS A 157 -7.58 -17.02 16.54
CA LYS A 157 -6.67 -15.88 16.35
C LYS A 157 -6.35 -15.19 17.67
N ASN A 158 -7.36 -14.93 18.51
CA ASN A 158 -7.14 -14.34 19.83
C ASN A 158 -6.26 -15.22 20.73
N SER A 159 -6.47 -16.54 20.74
CA SER A 159 -5.62 -17.47 21.48
C SER A 159 -4.17 -17.48 20.97
N ILE A 160 -3.97 -17.41 19.65
CA ILE A 160 -2.63 -17.31 19.05
C ILE A 160 -1.96 -15.99 19.42
N ASP A 161 -2.70 -14.88 19.43
CA ASP A 161 -2.16 -13.57 19.80
C ASP A 161 -1.77 -13.52 21.29
N VAL A 162 -2.56 -14.14 22.17
CA VAL A 162 -2.23 -14.31 23.60
C VAL A 162 -0.98 -15.18 23.74
N LEU A 163 -0.92 -16.31 23.06
CA LEU A 163 0.25 -17.20 23.06
C LEU A 163 1.51 -16.48 22.56
N ARG A 164 1.40 -15.71 21.47
CA ARG A 164 2.51 -14.92 20.93
C ARG A 164 2.99 -13.87 21.92
N LYS A 165 2.07 -13.20 22.63
CA LYS A 165 2.43 -12.24 23.69
C LYS A 165 3.13 -12.94 24.85
N GLN A 166 2.61 -14.07 25.32
CA GLN A 166 3.23 -14.87 26.38
C GLN A 166 4.64 -15.34 25.99
N ILE A 167 4.82 -15.83 24.76
CA ILE A 167 6.15 -16.21 24.24
C ILE A 167 7.06 -14.99 24.18
N LYS A 168 6.58 -13.85 23.66
CA LYS A 168 7.40 -12.64 23.57
C LYS A 168 7.83 -12.16 24.96
N THR A 169 6.92 -12.14 25.93
CA THR A 169 7.24 -11.78 27.32
C THR A 169 8.20 -12.79 27.94
N ALA A 170 7.96 -14.09 27.80
CA ALA A 170 8.86 -15.12 28.32
C ALA A 170 10.26 -15.05 27.69
N VAL A 171 10.37 -14.74 26.39
CA VAL A 171 11.65 -14.54 25.70
C VAL A 171 12.34 -13.26 26.17
N LEU A 172 11.60 -12.17 26.38
CA LEU A 172 12.17 -10.91 26.90
C LEU A 172 12.64 -11.08 28.35
N ASP A 173 11.82 -11.71 29.20
CA ASP A 173 12.16 -12.03 30.60
C ASP A 173 13.37 -12.99 30.63
N GLN A 174 13.41 -14.01 29.77
CA GLN A 174 14.58 -14.87 29.64
C GLN A 174 15.80 -14.13 29.13
N LEU A 175 15.69 -13.21 28.17
CA LEU A 175 16.81 -12.40 27.67
C LEU A 175 17.37 -11.47 28.75
N GLU A 176 16.51 -10.85 29.55
CA GLU A 176 16.90 -10.03 30.70
C GLU A 176 17.59 -10.90 31.78
N THR A 177 17.08 -12.11 32.00
CA THR A 177 17.72 -13.12 32.86
C THR A 177 19.07 -13.60 32.28
N TRP A 178 19.17 -13.76 30.96
CA TRP A 178 20.38 -14.16 30.23
C TRP A 178 21.49 -13.09 30.27
N GLU A 179 21.13 -11.81 30.33
CA GLU A 179 22.09 -10.71 30.50
C GLU A 179 22.74 -10.72 31.90
N SER A 180 21.98 -11.12 32.93
CA SER A 180 22.46 -11.20 34.32
C SER A 180 23.27 -12.47 34.67
N GLN A 181 23.18 -13.55 33.89
CA GLN A 181 23.80 -14.87 34.20
C GLN A 181 24.80 -15.35 33.13
N SER A 182 25.57 -14.44 32.55
CA SER A 182 26.34 -14.68 31.33
C SER A 182 27.59 -15.59 31.44
N HIS A 183 28.06 -15.99 32.63
CA HIS A 183 29.37 -16.66 32.73
C HIS A 183 29.35 -18.20 32.76
N ASP A 184 28.38 -18.85 33.41
CA ASP A 184 28.37 -20.31 33.57
C ASP A 184 27.47 -21.04 32.54
N PHE A 185 26.47 -20.34 32.01
CA PHE A 185 25.50 -20.94 31.09
C PHE A 185 25.99 -21.08 29.64
N ILE A 186 26.83 -20.15 29.16
CA ILE A 186 27.45 -20.25 27.81
C ILE A 186 28.25 -21.54 27.66
N ARG A 187 28.83 -22.03 28.77
CA ARG A 187 29.60 -23.28 28.81
C ARG A 187 28.70 -24.52 28.73
N GLY A 188 27.51 -24.49 29.34
CA GLY A 188 26.56 -25.60 29.32
C GLY A 188 25.82 -25.75 27.98
N PHE A 189 25.41 -24.63 27.36
CA PHE A 189 24.70 -24.65 26.09
C PHE A 189 25.60 -25.03 24.90
N ALA A 190 26.87 -24.60 24.91
CA ALA A 190 27.85 -24.96 23.87
C ALA A 190 28.19 -26.47 23.88
N GLY A 191 28.27 -27.07 25.08
CA GLY A 191 28.54 -28.50 25.25
C GLY A 191 27.39 -29.40 24.78
N MET A 192 26.14 -28.90 24.80
CA MET A 192 24.95 -29.69 24.45
C MET A 192 24.70 -29.81 22.93
N PHE A 193 25.31 -28.93 22.11
CA PHE A 193 25.12 -28.91 20.65
C PHE A 193 26.42 -29.02 19.84
N GLY A 194 27.57 -29.29 20.48
CA GLY A 194 28.85 -29.48 19.78
C GLY A 194 29.34 -28.26 18.98
N ALA A 195 28.86 -27.06 19.33
CA ALA A 195 29.06 -25.83 18.57
C ALA A 195 30.29 -25.00 19.01
N GLU A 196 31.25 -25.63 19.72
CA GLU A 196 32.42 -24.94 20.30
C GLU A 196 33.24 -24.18 19.26
N THR A 197 33.38 -24.76 18.06
CA THR A 197 34.19 -24.19 16.96
C THR A 197 33.55 -22.97 16.28
N VAL A 198 32.21 -22.84 16.31
CA VAL A 198 31.49 -21.71 15.72
C VAL A 198 31.52 -20.50 16.64
N ILE A 199 31.40 -20.74 17.95
CA ILE A 199 31.47 -19.71 18.99
C ILE A 199 32.89 -19.13 19.06
N GLU A 200 33.94 -19.96 18.97
CA GLU A 200 35.32 -19.50 18.90
C GLU A 200 35.56 -18.56 17.71
N ARG A 201 34.97 -18.90 16.55
CA ARG A 201 35.05 -18.09 15.32
C ARG A 201 34.32 -16.75 15.47
N PHE A 202 33.19 -16.71 16.17
CA PHE A 202 32.43 -15.50 16.45
C PHE A 202 33.15 -14.58 17.45
N LEU A 203 33.72 -15.14 18.52
CA LEU A 203 34.52 -14.41 19.51
C LEU A 203 35.81 -13.85 18.89
N ARG A 204 36.46 -14.60 17.98
CA ARG A 204 37.63 -14.13 17.22
C ARG A 204 37.28 -12.97 16.30
N LYS A 205 36.10 -12.98 15.67
CA LYS A 205 35.60 -11.90 14.80
C LYS A 205 35.33 -10.61 15.59
N ARG A 206 34.83 -10.74 16.82
CA ARG A 206 34.61 -9.61 17.74
C ARG A 206 35.92 -9.02 18.27
N LYS A 207 36.95 -9.86 18.52
CA LYS A 207 38.31 -9.42 18.92
C LYS A 207 39.06 -8.70 17.79
N LEU A 208 38.76 -9.01 16.53
CA LEU A 208 39.28 -8.32 15.36
C LEU A 208 38.56 -6.99 15.09
N GLY A 209 37.26 -6.90 15.38
CA GLY A 209 36.49 -5.64 15.29
C GLY A 209 36.97 -4.56 16.28
N ILE A 210 37.41 -4.96 17.48
CA ILE A 210 37.92 -4.02 18.50
C ILE A 210 39.35 -3.55 18.19
N LYS A 211 40.17 -4.35 17.49
CA LYS A 211 41.53 -3.96 17.07
C LYS A 211 41.56 -2.99 15.88
N SER A 212 40.50 -2.94 15.07
CA SER A 212 40.38 -1.99 13.96
C SER A 212 40.05 -0.57 14.45
N ALA A 213 39.25 -0.43 15.51
CA ALA A 213 38.82 0.85 16.05
C ALA A 213 39.86 1.59 16.91
N THR A 214 41.04 1.00 17.15
CA THR A 214 42.09 1.55 18.03
C THR A 214 43.38 1.95 17.30
N ALA A 215 43.40 1.89 15.96
CA ALA A 215 44.62 2.13 15.17
C ALA A 215 44.60 3.42 14.31
N SER A 216 43.56 4.27 14.38
CA SER A 216 43.46 5.50 13.58
C SER A 216 43.77 6.81 14.33
N ASP A 217 44.09 6.78 15.63
CA ASP A 217 44.45 7.96 16.42
C ASP A 217 45.84 7.81 17.04
N ALA A 218 46.90 7.99 16.24
CA ALA A 218 48.24 8.40 16.72
C ALA A 218 49.27 8.55 15.57
N SER A 219 49.34 9.74 14.95
CA SER A 219 50.59 10.21 14.33
C SER A 219 50.68 11.75 14.30
N SER A 220 51.11 12.27 15.45
CA SER A 220 52.14 13.30 15.68
C SER A 220 52.24 14.58 14.83
N SER A 221 52.19 15.68 15.58
CA SER A 221 52.60 17.08 15.37
C SER A 221 54.12 17.35 15.16
N SER A 222 54.45 18.41 14.41
CA SER A 222 55.47 19.48 14.64
C SER A 222 55.56 20.34 13.35
N SER A 223 55.77 21.66 13.25
CA SER A 223 56.47 22.68 14.06
C SER A 223 56.20 24.10 13.49
N SER A 224 56.34 25.16 14.32
CA SER A 224 56.71 26.59 14.01
C SER A 224 55.81 27.43 13.05
N SER A 225 55.63 28.75 13.12
CA SER A 225 55.93 29.86 14.03
C SER A 225 55.21 31.14 13.50
N SER A 226 54.90 32.06 14.42
CA SER A 226 54.77 33.54 14.26
C SER A 226 53.64 34.22 13.44
N ALA A 227 53.08 35.25 14.12
CA ALA A 227 52.53 36.53 13.64
C ALA A 227 50.99 36.66 13.42
N SER A 228 50.35 37.29 14.41
CA SER A 228 49.13 38.13 14.32
C SER A 228 49.39 39.37 13.40
N PRO A 229 48.40 40.19 12.96
CA PRO A 229 47.14 40.48 13.68
C PRO A 229 45.85 40.80 12.88
N SER A 230 44.72 40.66 13.60
CA SER A 230 43.61 41.62 13.74
C SER A 230 42.70 42.06 12.56
N VAL A 231 41.40 42.07 12.89
CA VAL A 231 40.37 43.12 12.65
C VAL A 231 39.13 42.72 11.82
N SER A 232 38.00 42.93 12.48
CA SER A 232 36.64 43.37 12.08
C SER A 232 35.67 42.46 11.32
N ASP A 233 34.62 42.12 12.06
CA ASP A 233 33.21 42.21 11.68
C ASP A 233 32.89 43.33 10.68
N THR A 234 32.05 43.02 9.69
CA THR A 234 30.99 43.94 9.24
C THR A 234 29.83 43.11 8.71
N GLU A 235 28.70 43.21 9.43
CA GLU A 235 27.37 43.10 8.88
C GLU A 235 27.22 44.10 7.73
N ASP A 236 26.50 43.74 6.66
CA ASP A 236 25.66 44.72 5.99
C ASP A 236 24.45 44.08 5.31
N ARG A 237 23.27 44.46 5.80
CA ARG A 237 21.97 44.29 5.16
C ARG A 237 21.68 45.59 4.41
N HIS A 238 21.39 45.52 3.11
CA HIS A 238 20.59 46.52 2.37
C HIS A 238 19.71 45.70 1.41
N SER A 239 18.37 45.73 1.51
CA SER A 239 17.46 46.83 1.10
C SER A 239 17.59 47.17 -0.38
N HIS A 240 16.81 46.47 -1.22
CA HIS A 240 15.93 47.06 -2.24
C HIS A 240 14.97 46.00 -2.79
#